data_AF-A0A1N7LBL8-F1
#
_entry.id   AF-A0A1N7LBL8-F1
#
_cell.length_a   1.000
_cell.length_b   1.000
_cell.length_c   1.000
_cell.angle_alpha   90.00
_cell.angle_beta   90.00
_cell.angle_gamma   90.00
#
_symmetry.space_group_name_H-M   'P 1'
#
loop_
_entity.id
_entity.type
_entity.pdbx_description
1 polymer ?
#
loop_
_entity_poly.entity_id
_entity_poly.type
_entity_poly.pdbx_seq_one_letter_code
_entity_poly.pdbx_strand_id
1 'polypeptide(L)'
;MKPAGYKWGIHRALLQDPFLKNLLPETRFWNEKNLRSMLARHTSLILKPSGGKKGRGVIRVNRLGGDRYEVRRNTTNRTLKGMSKLVHHLQPLVQAAPTRYFIQERIPLIRIGDRPVDFRIMIQRKKKTPWTVTPSLARVAKKGNVVTNVSAGGSILTAEQALRRSNLQVPSQTVIKRFHTVGLRCAPRLDRFARRRVIGLDLGVDPKGKTWIIEVNTLPDPYVFRQFNPAMYRRIRSFGYPR
;
A
#
# COMPACT_ATOMS: atom_id res chain seq x y z
N MET A 1 -9.37 15.18 8.85
CA MET A 1 -8.29 14.86 7.88
C MET A 1 -7.26 13.96 8.59
N LYS A 2 -6.55 13.02 7.94
CA LYS A 2 -5.42 12.33 8.64
C LYS A 2 -4.34 13.39 8.88
N PRO A 3 -3.83 13.59 10.11
CA PRO A 3 -2.87 14.64 10.39
C PRO A 3 -1.54 14.39 9.65
N ALA A 4 -0.78 15.46 9.41
CA ALA A 4 0.57 15.37 8.86
C ALA A 4 1.43 14.42 9.73
N GLY A 5 2.28 13.61 9.10
CA GLY A 5 3.15 12.66 9.83
C GLY A 5 2.48 11.38 10.33
N TYR A 6 1.16 11.22 10.26
CA TYR A 6 0.48 9.98 10.68
C TYR A 6 1.04 8.71 10.00
N LYS A 7 1.24 8.76 8.67
CA LYS A 7 1.83 7.63 7.93
C LYS A 7 3.27 7.34 8.38
N TRP A 8 4.03 8.38 8.74
CA TRP A 8 5.40 8.24 9.24
C TRP A 8 5.44 7.62 10.63
N GLY A 9 4.57 8.06 11.54
CA GLY A 9 4.48 7.52 12.89
C GLY A 9 4.18 6.02 12.88
N ILE A 10 3.23 5.61 12.04
CA ILE A 10 2.94 4.19 11.79
C ILE A 10 4.18 3.47 11.23
N HIS A 11 4.80 4.00 10.17
CA HIS A 11 5.96 3.37 9.56
C HIS A 11 7.09 3.16 10.59
N ARG A 12 7.40 4.19 11.39
CA ARG A 12 8.39 4.10 12.48
C ARG A 12 8.02 3.08 13.54
N ALA A 13 6.73 2.97 13.90
CA ALA A 13 6.29 1.98 14.88
C ALA A 13 6.43 0.54 14.38
N LEU A 14 6.19 0.31 13.08
CA LEU A 14 6.39 -1.00 12.46
C LEU A 14 7.87 -1.35 12.31
N LEU A 15 8.75 -0.36 12.08
CA LEU A 15 10.21 -0.58 12.02
C LEU A 15 10.82 -1.11 13.33
N GLN A 16 10.14 -0.95 14.47
CA GLN A 16 10.60 -1.47 15.77
C GLN A 16 10.39 -2.99 15.92
N ASP A 17 9.64 -3.63 15.00
CA ASP A 17 9.47 -5.07 15.00
C ASP A 17 10.40 -5.71 13.94
N PRO A 18 11.34 -6.59 14.33
CA PRO A 18 12.32 -7.16 13.39
C PRO A 18 11.70 -7.92 12.21
N PHE A 19 10.54 -8.54 12.41
CA PHE A 19 9.84 -9.23 11.34
C PHE A 19 9.14 -8.25 10.41
N LEU A 20 8.43 -7.26 10.95
CA LEU A 20 7.67 -6.29 10.14
C LEU A 20 8.60 -5.35 9.37
N LYS A 21 9.76 -5.00 9.92
CA LYS A 21 10.78 -4.17 9.27
C LYS A 21 11.14 -4.70 7.88
N ASN A 22 11.29 -6.03 7.73
CA ASN A 22 11.68 -6.68 6.47
C ASN A 22 10.56 -6.74 5.43
N LEU A 23 9.33 -6.36 5.82
CA LEU A 23 8.13 -6.35 4.97
C LEU A 23 7.74 -4.91 4.57
N LEU A 24 8.50 -3.90 4.99
CA LEU A 24 8.28 -2.52 4.60
C LEU A 24 9.13 -2.19 3.36
N PRO A 25 8.56 -1.56 2.32
CA PRO A 25 9.35 -1.05 1.22
C PRO A 25 10.28 0.07 1.71
N GLU A 26 11.47 0.19 1.11
CA GLU A 26 12.36 1.30 1.46
C GLU A 26 11.63 2.63 1.26
N THR A 27 11.62 3.47 2.30
CA THR A 27 10.89 4.74 2.30
C THR A 27 11.76 5.84 2.89
N ARG A 28 11.92 6.95 2.17
CA ARG A 28 12.68 8.13 2.62
C ARG A 28 11.86 9.40 2.40
N PHE A 29 12.17 10.46 3.13
CA PHE A 29 11.62 11.78 2.79
C PHE A 29 12.17 12.27 1.46
N TRP A 30 11.35 13.01 0.72
CA TRP A 30 11.79 13.70 -0.48
C TRP A 30 12.94 14.65 -0.17
N ASN A 31 14.03 14.44 -0.91
CA ASN A 31 15.03 15.43 -1.28
C ASN A 31 15.81 14.84 -2.46
N GLU A 32 16.58 15.67 -3.16
CA GLU A 32 17.32 15.25 -4.34
C GLU A 32 18.32 14.12 -4.04
N LYS A 33 19.06 14.20 -2.93
CA LYS A 33 20.02 13.16 -2.51
C LYS A 33 19.34 11.80 -2.33
N ASN A 34 18.18 11.78 -1.70
CA ASN A 34 17.37 10.56 -1.51
C ASN A 34 16.81 10.05 -2.83
N LEU A 35 16.35 10.93 -3.73
CA LEU A 35 15.89 10.52 -5.06
C LEU A 35 17.01 9.83 -5.84
N ARG A 36 18.19 10.47 -5.93
CA ARG A 36 19.37 9.94 -6.62
C ARG A 36 19.78 8.57 -6.06
N SER A 37 19.97 8.48 -4.74
CA SER A 37 20.39 7.24 -4.08
C SER A 37 19.36 6.12 -4.14
N MET A 38 18.05 6.44 -4.18
CA MET A 38 17.02 5.43 -4.36
C MET A 38 16.90 4.97 -5.82
N LEU A 39 17.02 5.86 -6.82
CA LEU A 39 17.00 5.48 -8.25
C LEU A 39 18.25 4.69 -8.68
N ALA A 40 19.34 4.80 -7.93
CA ALA A 40 20.52 3.96 -8.11
C ALA A 40 20.27 2.49 -7.72
N ARG A 41 19.41 2.26 -6.71
CA ARG A 41 19.12 0.92 -6.16
C ARG A 41 17.83 0.31 -6.70
N HIS A 42 16.87 1.15 -7.07
CA HIS A 42 15.54 0.75 -7.47
C HIS A 42 15.20 1.34 -8.84
N THR A 43 14.75 0.49 -9.76
CA THR A 43 14.36 0.91 -11.12
C THR A 43 13.04 1.67 -11.16
N SER A 44 12.22 1.56 -10.11
CA SER A 44 10.92 2.23 -10.03
C SER A 44 10.61 2.71 -8.62
N LEU A 45 10.14 3.95 -8.52
CA LEU A 45 9.81 4.62 -7.27
C LEU A 45 8.40 5.21 -7.32
N ILE A 46 7.80 5.28 -6.13
CA ILE A 46 6.55 5.96 -5.86
C ILE A 46 6.84 7.16 -4.97
N LEU A 47 6.50 8.35 -5.44
CA LEU A 47 6.47 9.57 -4.66
C LEU A 47 5.04 9.80 -4.19
N LYS A 48 4.84 10.02 -2.90
CA LYS A 48 3.50 10.22 -2.33
C LYS A 48 3.52 11.20 -1.16
N PRO A 49 2.47 12.02 -0.97
CA PRO A 49 2.35 12.87 0.19
C PRO A 49 2.21 12.03 1.48
N SER A 50 2.83 12.50 2.56
CA SER A 50 2.74 11.88 3.89
C SER A 50 1.33 11.97 4.46
N GLY A 51 0.58 13.03 4.15
CA GLY A 51 -0.86 13.18 4.37
C GLY A 51 -1.71 12.79 3.16
N GLY A 52 -3.03 13.00 3.25
CA GLY A 52 -3.96 12.80 2.12
C GLY A 52 -4.65 11.42 2.06
N LYS A 53 -5.57 11.27 1.09
CA LYS A 53 -6.44 10.10 0.87
C LYS A 53 -6.57 9.79 -0.62
N LYS A 54 -7.05 8.58 -0.95
CA LYS A 54 -7.45 8.14 -2.31
C LYS A 54 -6.33 8.21 -3.37
N GLY A 55 -5.06 8.13 -2.98
CA GLY A 55 -3.93 8.14 -3.93
C GLY A 55 -3.69 9.49 -4.63
N ARG A 56 -4.32 10.58 -4.19
CA ARG A 56 -4.07 11.92 -4.77
C ARG A 56 -2.62 12.35 -4.51
N GLY A 57 -1.99 12.94 -5.52
CA GLY A 57 -0.61 13.39 -5.45
C GLY A 57 0.42 12.27 -5.56
N VAL A 58 0.01 11.03 -5.88
CA VAL A 58 0.96 9.96 -6.17
C VAL A 58 1.61 10.20 -7.53
N ILE A 59 2.94 10.16 -7.56
CA ILE A 59 3.77 10.27 -8.76
C ILE A 59 4.61 9.00 -8.86
N ARG A 60 4.66 8.38 -10.04
CA ARG A 60 5.54 7.25 -10.32
C ARG A 60 6.73 7.75 -11.12
N VAL A 61 7.92 7.29 -10.75
CA VAL A 61 9.17 7.54 -11.49
C VAL A 61 9.78 6.19 -11.84
N ASN A 62 9.94 5.89 -13.13
CA ASN A 62 10.65 4.72 -13.62
C ASN A 62 11.95 5.15 -14.31
N ARG A 63 13.05 4.45 -14.04
CA ARG A 63 14.28 4.57 -14.82
C ARG A 63 14.16 3.69 -16.06
N LEU A 64 14.36 4.27 -17.24
CA LEU A 64 14.22 3.58 -18.54
C LEU A 64 15.55 3.10 -19.14
N GLY A 65 16.64 3.18 -18.36
CA GLY A 65 18.01 2.95 -18.84
C GLY A 65 18.72 4.25 -19.23
N GLY A 66 20.05 4.25 -19.09
CA GLY A 66 20.86 5.46 -19.17
C GLY A 66 20.41 6.51 -18.14
N ASP A 67 20.30 7.76 -18.59
CA ASP A 67 19.84 8.92 -17.80
C ASP A 67 18.41 9.36 -18.21
N ARG A 68 17.56 8.39 -18.56
CA ARG A 68 16.15 8.63 -18.92
C ARG A 68 15.20 8.14 -17.84
N TYR A 69 14.19 8.97 -17.55
CA TYR A 69 13.18 8.71 -16.53
C TYR A 69 11.78 8.94 -17.09
N GLU A 70 10.90 7.98 -16.87
CA GLU A 70 9.46 8.13 -17.08
C GLU A 70 8.81 8.64 -15.79
N VAL A 71 8.10 9.75 -15.87
CA VAL A 71 7.30 10.31 -14.78
C VAL A 71 5.83 10.18 -15.14
N ARG A 72 5.07 9.45 -14.31
CA ARG A 72 3.60 9.35 -14.44
C ARG A 72 2.90 9.96 -13.24
N ARG A 73 1.90 10.80 -13.51
CA ARG A 73 1.01 11.39 -12.51
C ARG A 73 -0.38 11.50 -13.11
N ASN A 74 -1.38 10.90 -12.46
CA ASN A 74 -2.73 10.77 -13.03
C ASN A 74 -2.68 10.15 -14.44
N THR A 75 -3.28 10.81 -15.44
CA THR A 75 -3.25 10.42 -16.86
C THR A 75 -2.02 10.96 -17.60
N THR A 76 -1.23 11.84 -16.99
CA THR A 76 -0.06 12.43 -17.62
C THR A 76 1.13 11.49 -17.55
N ASN A 77 1.82 11.33 -18.69
CA ASN A 77 3.09 10.62 -18.80
C ASN A 77 4.12 11.55 -19.44
N ARG A 78 5.33 11.61 -18.88
CA ARG A 78 6.43 12.42 -19.42
C ARG A 78 7.74 11.66 -19.31
N THR A 79 8.50 11.62 -20.39
CA THR A 79 9.88 11.13 -20.37
C THR A 79 10.83 12.32 -20.26
N LEU A 80 11.78 12.23 -19.33
CA LEU A 80 12.80 13.24 -19.06
C LEU A 80 14.17 12.61 -19.22
N LYS A 81 15.11 13.35 -19.81
CA LYS A 81 16.52 12.97 -19.90
C LYS A 81 17.33 13.92 -19.02
N GLY A 82 18.12 13.39 -18.09
CA GLY A 82 18.83 14.21 -17.10
C GLY A 82 18.24 14.12 -15.70
N MET A 83 19.04 13.73 -14.71
CA MET A 83 18.64 13.80 -13.30
C MET A 83 18.24 15.23 -12.88
N SER A 84 18.94 16.27 -13.38
CA SER A 84 18.59 17.66 -13.11
C SER A 84 17.19 18.02 -13.64
N LYS A 85 16.86 17.61 -14.88
CA LYS A 85 15.51 17.83 -15.46
C LYS A 85 14.43 17.07 -14.68
N LEU A 86 14.73 15.86 -14.21
CA LEU A 86 13.83 15.10 -13.35
C LEU A 86 13.53 15.85 -12.05
N VAL A 87 14.57 16.31 -11.34
CA VAL A 87 14.43 17.06 -10.08
C VAL A 87 13.64 18.34 -10.30
N HIS A 88 14.01 19.14 -11.31
CA HIS A 88 13.33 20.38 -11.65
C HIS A 88 11.85 20.17 -11.97
N HIS A 89 11.51 19.05 -12.63
CA HIS A 89 10.11 18.72 -12.90
C HIS A 89 9.34 18.30 -11.64
N LEU A 90 9.96 17.54 -10.73
CA LEU A 90 9.30 17.00 -9.54
C LEU A 90 9.18 18.02 -8.40
N GLN A 91 10.16 18.90 -8.25
CA GLN A 91 10.25 19.87 -7.16
C GLN A 91 8.97 20.70 -6.94
N PRO A 92 8.40 21.38 -7.96
CA PRO A 92 7.18 22.15 -7.77
C PRO A 92 5.97 21.27 -7.42
N LEU A 93 5.90 20.04 -7.96
CA LEU A 93 4.81 19.10 -7.66
C LEU A 93 4.83 18.64 -6.20
N VAL A 94 6.03 18.49 -5.65
CA VAL A 94 6.25 18.11 -4.25
C VAL A 94 5.99 19.27 -3.31
N GLN A 95 6.47 20.47 -3.64
CA GLN A 95 6.30 21.69 -2.84
C GLN A 95 4.85 22.16 -2.79
N ALA A 96 4.08 21.97 -3.86
CA ALA A 96 2.67 22.36 -3.91
C ALA A 96 1.74 21.49 -3.01
N ALA A 97 2.22 20.39 -2.43
CA ALA A 97 1.38 19.59 -1.56
C ALA A 97 1.36 20.11 -0.11
N PRO A 98 0.22 19.95 0.58
CA PRO A 98 0.06 20.42 1.96
C PRO A 98 0.89 19.66 2.99
N THR A 99 1.60 18.60 2.59
CA THR A 99 2.41 17.78 3.49
C THR A 99 3.67 17.30 2.78
N ARG A 100 4.73 17.05 3.56
CA ARG A 100 5.99 16.46 3.07
C ARG A 100 5.74 15.22 2.22
N TYR A 101 6.54 15.03 1.17
CA TYR A 101 6.52 13.82 0.36
C TYR A 101 7.47 12.75 0.86
N PHE A 102 7.09 11.51 0.61
CA PHE A 102 7.97 10.35 0.65
C PHE A 102 8.37 9.93 -0.75
N ILE A 103 9.56 9.35 -0.85
CA ILE A 103 10.03 8.51 -1.94
C ILE A 103 10.00 7.08 -1.40
N GLN A 104 9.32 6.19 -2.10
CA GLN A 104 9.15 4.80 -1.68
C GLN A 104 9.48 3.86 -2.84
N GLU A 105 10.16 2.76 -2.54
CA GLU A 105 10.36 1.65 -3.48
C GLU A 105 9.01 1.17 -4.05
N ARG A 106 8.92 1.01 -5.37
CA ARG A 106 7.73 0.41 -5.98
C ARG A 106 7.79 -1.10 -5.86
N ILE A 107 6.87 -1.66 -5.09
CA ILE A 107 6.72 -3.12 -4.93
C ILE A 107 6.29 -3.76 -6.27
N PRO A 108 6.97 -4.82 -6.74
CA PRO A 108 6.58 -5.56 -7.93
C PRO A 108 5.42 -6.51 -7.62
N LEU A 109 4.20 -5.97 -7.55
CA LEU A 109 3.00 -6.75 -7.22
C LEU A 109 2.76 -7.90 -8.21
N ILE A 110 2.25 -9.02 -7.70
CA ILE A 110 1.62 -10.07 -8.50
C ILE A 110 0.50 -9.51 -9.36
N ARG A 111 0.20 -10.22 -10.45
CA ARG A 111 -0.76 -9.79 -11.46
C ARG A 111 -1.65 -10.93 -11.91
N ILE A 112 -2.89 -10.57 -12.25
CA ILE A 112 -3.80 -11.43 -13.01
C ILE A 112 -3.83 -10.89 -14.44
N GLY A 113 -3.14 -11.57 -15.35
CA GLY A 113 -2.76 -11.00 -16.64
C GLY A 113 -1.82 -9.81 -16.44
N ASP A 114 -2.14 -8.67 -17.04
CA ASP A 114 -1.39 -7.42 -16.89
C ASP A 114 -1.81 -6.58 -15.67
N ARG A 115 -2.82 -7.02 -14.91
CA ARG A 115 -3.45 -6.20 -13.86
C ARG A 115 -2.84 -6.47 -12.49
N PRO A 116 -2.20 -5.47 -11.84
CA PRO A 116 -1.65 -5.66 -10.50
C PRO A 116 -2.74 -5.93 -9.48
N VAL A 117 -2.38 -6.71 -8.46
CA VAL A 117 -3.25 -7.09 -7.34
C VAL A 117 -2.64 -6.63 -6.03
N ASP A 118 -3.47 -6.04 -5.18
CA ASP A 118 -3.14 -5.89 -3.77
C ASP A 118 -4.25 -6.47 -2.89
N PHE A 119 -4.02 -6.51 -1.58
CA PHE A 119 -4.91 -7.15 -0.63
C PHE A 119 -5.27 -6.19 0.49
N ARG A 120 -6.56 -6.12 0.82
CA ARG A 120 -7.04 -5.49 2.04
C ARG A 120 -7.36 -6.58 3.04
N ILE A 121 -6.60 -6.61 4.13
CA ILE A 121 -6.95 -7.43 5.30
C ILE A 121 -7.45 -6.53 6.42
N MET A 122 -8.33 -7.07 7.26
CA MET A 122 -8.94 -6.37 8.38
C MET A 122 -8.51 -7.06 9.67
N ILE A 123 -7.97 -6.29 10.61
CA ILE A 123 -7.58 -6.75 11.95
C ILE A 123 -8.52 -6.10 12.94
N GLN A 124 -9.18 -6.90 13.77
CA GLN A 124 -10.27 -6.43 14.60
C GLN A 124 -10.27 -7.10 15.97
N ARG A 125 -10.80 -6.44 17.00
CA ARG A 125 -11.06 -7.03 18.31
C ARG A 125 -12.37 -6.52 18.90
N LYS A 126 -13.01 -7.32 19.75
CA LYS A 126 -14.07 -6.81 20.62
C LYS A 126 -13.42 -6.13 21.84
N LYS A 127 -14.24 -5.50 22.70
CA LYS A 127 -13.73 -4.91 23.94
C LYS A 127 -13.12 -6.03 24.79
N LYS A 128 -11.88 -5.84 25.28
CA LYS A 128 -11.15 -6.82 26.10
C LYS A 128 -10.95 -8.22 25.46
N THR A 129 -10.90 -8.32 24.13
CA THR A 129 -10.56 -9.59 23.46
C THR A 129 -9.24 -9.48 22.68
N PRO A 130 -8.57 -10.60 22.38
CA PRO A 130 -7.44 -10.61 21.47
C PRO A 130 -7.79 -10.06 20.08
N TRP A 131 -6.76 -9.59 19.37
CA TRP A 131 -6.87 -9.22 17.96
C TRP A 131 -7.10 -10.47 17.10
N THR A 132 -7.96 -10.35 16.09
CA THR A 132 -8.26 -11.38 15.11
C THR A 132 -8.11 -10.80 13.72
N VAL A 133 -7.49 -11.55 12.80
CA VAL A 133 -7.50 -11.19 11.39
C VAL A 133 -8.76 -11.76 10.76
N THR A 134 -9.60 -10.88 10.22
CA THR A 134 -10.77 -11.29 9.45
C THR A 134 -10.42 -11.43 7.96
N PRO A 135 -11.08 -12.35 7.23
CA PRO A 135 -10.75 -12.67 5.84
C PRO A 135 -10.74 -11.45 4.93
N SER A 136 -9.93 -11.59 3.88
CA SER A 136 -9.39 -10.51 3.08
C SER A 136 -10.01 -10.42 1.70
N LEU A 137 -9.97 -9.22 1.14
CA LEU A 137 -10.32 -8.97 -0.25
C LEU A 137 -9.04 -8.71 -1.03
N ALA A 138 -9.00 -9.22 -2.25
CA ALA A 138 -8.04 -8.76 -3.25
C ALA A 138 -8.68 -7.67 -4.10
N ARG A 139 -7.93 -6.59 -4.36
CA ARG A 139 -8.32 -5.56 -5.31
C ARG A 139 -7.44 -5.71 -6.54
N VAL A 140 -8.06 -6.04 -7.66
CA VAL A 140 -7.40 -6.16 -8.95
C VAL A 140 -7.59 -4.84 -9.68
N ALA A 141 -6.49 -4.22 -10.10
CA ALA A 141 -6.57 -2.95 -10.84
C ALA A 141 -7.36 -3.12 -12.15
N LYS A 142 -7.90 -2.00 -12.65
CA LYS A 142 -8.43 -1.92 -14.02
C LYS A 142 -7.28 -2.19 -15.03
N LYS A 143 -7.60 -2.76 -16.19
CA LYS A 143 -6.62 -2.93 -17.29
C LYS A 143 -5.93 -1.59 -17.59
N GLY A 144 -4.61 -1.60 -17.75
CA GLY A 144 -3.80 -0.39 -17.97
C GLY A 144 -3.52 0.48 -16.72
N ASN A 145 -4.20 0.26 -15.58
CA ASN A 145 -3.98 1.03 -14.37
C ASN A 145 -2.90 0.43 -13.47
N VAL A 146 -2.09 1.32 -12.88
CA VAL A 146 -1.00 0.96 -11.95
C VAL A 146 -1.50 0.91 -10.50
N VAL A 147 -2.62 1.58 -10.23
CA VAL A 147 -3.25 1.64 -8.92
C VAL A 147 -4.47 0.70 -8.86
N THR A 148 -4.53 -0.05 -7.77
CA THR A 148 -5.52 -1.08 -7.42
C THR A 148 -6.76 -0.53 -6.71
N ASN A 149 -6.91 0.79 -6.67
CA ASN A 149 -8.05 1.41 -5.99
C ASN A 149 -9.36 1.01 -6.69
N VAL A 150 -10.25 0.30 -5.99
CA VAL A 150 -11.54 -0.18 -6.53
C VAL A 150 -12.37 0.98 -7.08
N SER A 151 -12.29 2.17 -6.48
CA SER A 151 -12.99 3.36 -6.97
C SER A 151 -12.53 3.84 -8.36
N ALA A 152 -11.49 3.23 -8.94
CA ALA A 152 -10.98 3.49 -10.29
C ALA A 152 -11.40 2.40 -11.31
N GLY A 153 -12.43 1.61 -11.01
CA GLY A 153 -12.96 0.56 -11.89
C GLY A 153 -12.22 -0.77 -11.83
N GLY A 154 -11.59 -1.08 -10.69
CA GLY A 154 -10.99 -2.39 -10.42
C GLY A 154 -12.01 -3.44 -10.01
N SER A 155 -11.65 -4.72 -10.10
CA SER A 155 -12.50 -5.85 -9.66
C SER A 155 -12.08 -6.37 -8.29
N ILE A 156 -13.04 -6.87 -7.50
CA ILE A 156 -12.78 -7.47 -6.19
C ILE A 156 -12.87 -8.99 -6.30
N LEU A 157 -11.93 -9.69 -5.67
CA LEU A 157 -11.94 -11.15 -5.51
C LEU A 157 -11.69 -11.50 -4.04
N THR A 158 -11.93 -12.76 -3.66
CA THR A 158 -11.32 -13.27 -2.44
C THR A 158 -9.79 -13.29 -2.60
N ALA A 159 -9.05 -13.13 -1.50
CA ALA A 159 -7.59 -13.23 -1.56
C ALA A 159 -7.12 -14.55 -2.16
N GLU A 160 -7.77 -15.65 -1.80
CA GLU A 160 -7.43 -16.98 -2.27
C GLU A 160 -7.63 -17.14 -3.80
N GLN A 161 -8.76 -16.68 -4.32
CA GLN A 161 -9.02 -16.67 -5.78
C GLN A 161 -7.99 -15.82 -6.51
N ALA A 162 -7.65 -14.64 -5.98
CA ALA A 162 -6.71 -13.75 -6.64
C ALA A 162 -5.29 -14.31 -6.65
N LEU A 163 -4.84 -14.92 -5.54
CA LEU A 163 -3.54 -15.60 -5.46
C LEU A 163 -3.47 -16.75 -6.47
N ARG A 164 -4.50 -17.62 -6.54
CA ARG A 164 -4.56 -18.74 -7.49
C ARG A 164 -4.55 -18.31 -8.96
N ARG A 165 -5.22 -17.21 -9.29
CA ARG A 165 -5.34 -16.69 -10.68
C ARG A 165 -4.15 -15.83 -11.10
N SER A 166 -3.22 -15.55 -10.19
CA SER A 166 -2.11 -14.64 -10.44
C SER A 166 -0.84 -15.38 -10.88
N ASN A 167 0.17 -14.63 -11.29
CA ASN A 167 1.52 -15.13 -11.57
C ASN A 167 2.35 -15.46 -10.31
N LEU A 168 1.70 -15.83 -9.20
CA LEU A 168 2.36 -16.21 -7.96
C LEU A 168 3.09 -17.55 -8.14
N GLN A 169 4.32 -17.64 -7.65
CA GLN A 169 5.21 -18.81 -7.84
C GLN A 169 5.23 -19.75 -6.63
N VAL A 170 4.42 -19.48 -5.60
CA VAL A 170 4.35 -20.25 -4.37
C VAL A 170 2.90 -20.63 -4.06
N PRO A 171 2.65 -21.66 -3.22
CA PRO A 171 1.29 -22.01 -2.82
C PRO A 171 0.56 -20.82 -2.19
N SER A 172 -0.68 -20.57 -2.62
CA SER A 172 -1.50 -19.46 -2.11
C SER A 172 -1.65 -19.51 -0.58
N GLN A 173 -1.75 -20.71 -0.01
CA GLN A 173 -1.91 -20.91 1.43
C GLN A 173 -0.72 -20.40 2.25
N THR A 174 0.49 -20.42 1.68
CA THR A 174 1.70 -19.85 2.33
C THR A 174 1.54 -18.35 2.51
N VAL A 175 1.02 -17.65 1.50
CA VAL A 175 0.78 -16.21 1.54
C VAL A 175 -0.39 -15.88 2.48
N ILE A 176 -1.47 -16.66 2.46
CA ILE A 176 -2.62 -16.48 3.37
C ILE A 176 -2.20 -16.63 4.83
N LYS A 177 -1.42 -17.66 5.18
CA LYS A 177 -0.84 -17.81 6.53
C LYS A 177 0.01 -16.59 6.90
N ARG A 178 0.84 -16.10 5.97
CA ARG A 178 1.67 -14.90 6.18
C ARG A 178 0.82 -13.65 6.46
N PHE A 179 -0.30 -13.45 5.76
CA PHE A 179 -1.22 -12.34 6.04
C PHE A 179 -1.73 -12.36 7.48
N HIS A 180 -2.07 -13.54 8.00
CA HIS A 180 -2.50 -13.69 9.38
C HIS A 180 -1.38 -13.29 10.37
N THR A 181 -0.16 -13.80 10.16
CA THR A 181 1.00 -13.45 10.98
C THR A 181 1.31 -11.96 10.94
N VAL A 182 1.31 -11.35 9.76
CA VAL A 182 1.54 -9.90 9.58
C VAL A 182 0.48 -9.11 10.33
N GLY A 183 -0.80 -9.47 10.18
CA GLY A 183 -1.90 -8.79 10.83
C GLY A 183 -1.78 -8.81 12.35
N LEU A 184 -1.54 -10.00 12.94
CA LEU A 184 -1.41 -10.14 14.40
C LEU A 184 -0.18 -9.43 14.96
N ARG A 185 0.94 -9.36 14.21
CA ARG A 185 2.13 -8.61 14.66
C ARG A 185 1.98 -7.10 14.53
N CYS A 186 1.24 -6.63 13.52
CA CYS A 186 0.96 -5.20 13.36
C CYS A 186 0.07 -4.67 14.50
N ALA A 187 -0.95 -5.42 14.91
CA ALA A 187 -2.03 -4.89 15.76
C ALA A 187 -1.54 -4.27 17.09
N PRO A 188 -0.70 -4.94 17.91
CA PRO A 188 -0.21 -4.36 19.17
C PRO A 188 0.65 -3.11 18.97
N ARG A 189 1.43 -3.06 17.89
CA ARG A 189 2.31 -1.90 17.57
C ARG A 189 1.50 -0.67 17.19
N LEU A 190 0.32 -0.90 16.62
CA LEU A 190 -0.58 0.12 16.12
C LEU A 190 -1.62 0.55 17.16
N ASP A 191 -1.72 -0.14 18.31
CA ASP A 191 -2.74 0.15 19.33
C ASP A 191 -2.65 1.59 19.85
N ARG A 192 -1.42 2.12 20.02
CA ARG A 192 -1.21 3.54 20.39
C ARG A 192 -1.68 4.55 19.33
N PHE A 193 -1.70 4.15 18.05
CA PHE A 193 -2.17 4.99 16.93
C PHE A 193 -3.66 4.78 16.62
N ALA A 194 -4.22 3.70 17.17
CA ALA A 194 -5.59 3.31 17.03
C ALA A 194 -6.22 3.26 18.41
N ARG A 195 -6.84 4.36 18.87
CA ARG A 195 -7.91 4.30 19.89
C ARG A 195 -9.14 3.51 19.40
N ARG A 196 -8.96 2.60 18.45
CA ARG A 196 -9.96 1.97 17.59
C ARG A 196 -9.65 0.50 17.51
N ARG A 197 -10.71 -0.31 17.54
CA ARG A 197 -10.66 -1.77 17.58
C ARG A 197 -10.57 -2.41 16.20
N VAL A 198 -10.28 -1.62 15.17
CA VAL A 198 -10.27 -2.03 13.77
C VAL A 198 -9.11 -1.34 13.05
N ILE A 199 -8.33 -2.13 12.32
CA ILE A 199 -7.22 -1.68 11.47
C ILE A 199 -7.35 -2.38 10.12
N GLY A 200 -7.19 -1.63 9.03
CA GLY A 200 -7.09 -2.16 7.69
C GLY A 200 -5.65 -2.11 7.23
N LEU A 201 -5.10 -3.24 6.83
CA LEU A 201 -3.79 -3.30 6.20
C LEU A 201 -3.96 -3.49 4.70
N ASP A 202 -3.30 -2.64 3.93
CA ASP A 202 -3.07 -2.83 2.50
C ASP A 202 -1.75 -3.56 2.33
N LEU A 203 -1.82 -4.78 1.81
CA LEU A 203 -0.69 -5.66 1.58
C LEU A 203 -0.45 -5.84 0.09
N GLY A 204 0.81 -5.88 -0.30
CA GLY A 204 1.29 -6.33 -1.59
C GLY A 204 1.91 -7.70 -1.48
N VAL A 205 1.91 -8.45 -2.58
CA VAL A 205 2.63 -9.71 -2.70
C VAL A 205 3.42 -9.65 -4.00
N ASP A 206 4.69 -10.00 -3.98
CA ASP A 206 5.47 -10.14 -5.21
C ASP A 206 5.40 -11.58 -5.77
N PRO A 207 5.84 -11.82 -7.02
CA PRO A 207 5.76 -13.15 -7.63
C PRO A 207 6.42 -14.26 -6.83
N LYS A 208 7.46 -13.94 -6.04
CA LYS A 208 8.17 -14.91 -5.19
C LYS A 208 7.44 -15.17 -3.86
N GLY A 209 6.29 -14.53 -3.64
CA GLY A 209 5.46 -14.70 -2.45
C GLY A 209 5.86 -13.85 -1.25
N LYS A 210 6.84 -12.92 -1.39
CA LYS A 210 7.14 -12.01 -0.29
C LYS A 210 5.97 -11.03 -0.11
N THR A 211 5.51 -10.94 1.13
CA THR A 211 4.44 -10.01 1.52
C THR A 211 5.05 -8.67 1.89
N TRP A 212 4.41 -7.60 1.44
CA TRP A 212 4.82 -6.22 1.67
C TRP A 212 3.69 -5.43 2.31
N ILE A 213 3.99 -4.59 3.29
CA ILE A 213 3.02 -3.67 3.90
C ILE A 213 3.04 -2.35 3.12
N ILE A 214 1.97 -2.09 2.36
CA ILE A 214 1.86 -0.90 1.49
C ILE A 214 1.36 0.30 2.30
N GLU A 215 0.26 0.12 3.02
CA GLU A 215 -0.36 1.15 3.85
C GLU A 215 -1.10 0.53 5.03
N VAL A 216 -1.15 1.28 6.14
CA VAL A 216 -1.96 0.98 7.31
C VAL A 216 -3.02 2.06 7.48
N ASN A 217 -4.26 1.64 7.65
CA ASN A 217 -5.41 2.49 7.89
C ASN A 217 -6.00 2.16 9.26
N THR A 218 -5.89 3.05 10.25
CA THR A 218 -6.55 2.85 11.57
C THR A 218 -8.02 3.28 11.60
N LEU A 219 -8.55 3.76 10.47
CA LEU A 219 -9.99 3.94 10.22
C LEU A 219 -10.29 3.47 8.79
N PRO A 220 -10.24 2.16 8.52
CA PRO A 220 -10.53 1.62 7.19
C PRO A 220 -12.01 1.80 6.85
N ASP A 221 -12.32 1.95 5.57
CA ASP A 221 -13.70 1.93 5.07
C ASP A 221 -14.14 0.46 4.83
N PRO A 222 -15.21 -0.03 5.49
CA PRO A 222 -15.69 -1.40 5.31
C PRO A 222 -16.62 -1.55 4.10
N TYR A 223 -17.02 -0.46 3.43
CA TYR A 223 -18.10 -0.49 2.44
C TYR A 223 -17.80 -1.39 1.23
N VAL A 224 -16.52 -1.53 0.88
CA VAL A 224 -16.06 -2.46 -0.17
C VAL A 224 -16.51 -3.91 0.10
N PHE A 225 -16.68 -4.29 1.36
CA PHE A 225 -17.17 -5.61 1.76
C PHE A 225 -18.68 -5.74 1.60
N ARG A 226 -19.46 -4.64 1.68
CA ARG A 226 -20.93 -4.69 1.60
C ARG A 226 -21.39 -5.20 0.24
N GLN A 227 -20.77 -4.70 -0.83
CA GLN A 227 -21.11 -5.09 -2.20
C GLN A 227 -20.56 -6.47 -2.57
N PHE A 228 -19.41 -6.86 -2.00
CA PHE A 228 -18.77 -8.12 -2.34
C PHE A 228 -19.32 -9.32 -1.53
N ASN A 229 -19.49 -9.15 -0.22
CA ASN A 229 -19.96 -10.20 0.68
C ASN A 229 -20.69 -9.60 1.89
N PRO A 230 -22.03 -9.49 1.84
CA PRO A 230 -22.83 -8.89 2.91
C PRO A 230 -22.64 -9.55 4.28
N ALA A 231 -22.44 -10.87 4.33
CA ALA A 231 -22.17 -11.58 5.59
C ALA A 231 -20.82 -11.17 6.20
N MET A 232 -19.79 -11.05 5.37
CA MET A 232 -18.47 -10.56 5.79
C MET A 232 -18.55 -9.11 6.27
N TYR A 233 -19.31 -8.27 5.58
CA TYR A 233 -19.58 -6.89 6.01
C TYR A 233 -20.25 -6.84 7.39
N ARG A 234 -21.30 -7.63 7.63
CA ARG A 234 -21.96 -7.72 8.95
C ARG A 234 -20.99 -8.20 10.03
N ARG A 235 -20.16 -9.20 9.73
CA ARG A 235 -19.12 -9.68 10.65
C ARG A 235 -18.13 -8.56 11.01
N ILE A 236 -17.61 -7.82 10.03
CA ILE A 236 -16.72 -6.67 10.25
C ILE A 236 -17.40 -5.61 11.13
N ARG A 237 -18.66 -5.26 10.84
CA ARG A 237 -19.43 -4.30 11.64
C ARG A 237 -19.61 -4.74 13.10
N SER A 238 -19.70 -6.05 13.38
CA SER A 238 -19.90 -6.59 14.74
C SER A 238 -18.74 -6.35 15.71
N PHE A 239 -17.55 -5.98 15.23
CA PHE A 239 -16.39 -5.65 16.08
C PHE A 239 -16.45 -4.21 16.65
N GLY A 240 -17.60 -3.55 16.55
CA GLY A 240 -17.81 -2.22 17.11
C GLY A 240 -17.12 -1.14 16.29
N TYR A 241 -17.28 -1.23 14.97
CA TYR A 241 -16.93 -0.18 14.03
C TYR A 241 -17.60 1.15 14.46
N PRO A 242 -16.89 2.28 14.41
CA PRO A 242 -17.50 3.59 14.65
C PRO A 242 -18.74 3.75 13.76
N ARG A 243 -19.79 4.39 14.32
CA ARG A 243 -20.85 4.96 13.49
C ARG A 243 -20.26 6.12 12.69
#